data_AF-A0A3D5YHP2-F1
#
_entry.id   AF-A0A3D5YHP2-F1
#
_cell.length_a   1.000
_cell.length_b   1.000
_cell.length_c   1.000
_cell.angle_alpha   90.00
_cell.angle_beta   90.00
_cell.angle_gamma   90.00
#
_symmetry.space_group_name_H-M   'P 1'
#
loop_
_entity.id
_entity.type
_entity.pdbx_description
1 polymer ?
#
loop_
_entity_poly.entity_id
_entity_poly.type
_entity_poly.pdbx_seq_one_letter_code
_entity_poly.pdbx_strand_id
1 'polypeptide(L)'
;MSHEELRLEEPNLSHEKQHQEMLEEFINEEEIITPRTMRKKPHEDYQQFLQRTRDRKQGINLPEQWVPGSLYFIINKQGKLVGGVSVRHTLNKALERL
;
A
#
# COMPACT_ATOMS: atom_id res chain seq x y z
N MET A 1 20.24 11.06 19.13
CA MET A 1 19.14 10.23 18.61
C MET A 1 19.62 9.55 17.34
N SER A 2 19.70 8.22 17.30
CA SER A 2 20.00 7.51 16.04
C SER A 2 18.77 7.57 15.15
N HIS A 3 18.91 8.08 13.93
CA HIS A 3 17.84 8.03 12.94
C HIS A 3 17.77 6.60 12.39
N GLU A 4 16.57 6.03 12.30
CA GLU A 4 16.36 4.75 11.63
C GLU A 4 16.29 4.98 10.12
N GLU A 5 17.04 4.19 9.36
CA GLU A 5 17.00 4.24 7.90
C GLU A 5 15.76 3.47 7.42
N LEU A 6 14.95 4.16 6.61
CA LEU A 6 13.73 3.63 5.99
C LEU A 6 13.88 3.72 4.48
N ARG A 7 13.38 2.69 3.79
CA ARG A 7 13.32 2.65 2.32
C ARG A 7 11.91 2.36 1.86
N LEU A 8 11.58 2.90 0.69
CA LEU A 8 10.30 2.66 0.02
C LEU A 8 10.50 1.59 -1.05
N GLU A 9 9.72 0.52 -0.97
CA GLU A 9 9.69 -0.53 -1.97
C GLU A 9 8.32 -0.64 -2.62
N GLU A 10 8.28 -0.88 -3.93
CA GLU A 10 7.03 -1.31 -4.55
C GLU A 10 6.66 -2.72 -4.07
N PRO A 11 5.37 -3.01 -3.84
CA PRO A 11 4.91 -4.34 -3.52
C PRO A 11 5.40 -5.36 -4.55
N ASN A 12 5.93 -6.48 -4.06
CA ASN A 12 6.44 -7.57 -4.87
C ASN A 12 6.35 -8.88 -4.07
N LEU A 13 6.64 -10.01 -4.70
CA LEU A 13 6.43 -11.33 -4.10
C LEU A 13 7.21 -11.57 -2.80
N SER A 14 8.36 -10.93 -2.58
CA SER A 14 9.12 -11.13 -1.33
C SER A 14 8.40 -10.58 -0.09
N HIS A 15 7.43 -9.71 -0.29
CA HIS A 15 6.70 -9.06 0.79
C HIS A 15 5.47 -9.84 1.27
N GLU A 16 5.07 -10.92 0.59
CA GLU A 16 3.80 -11.62 0.85
C GLU A 16 3.61 -11.99 2.33
N LYS A 17 4.61 -12.67 2.91
CA LYS A 17 4.56 -13.13 4.30
C LYS A 17 4.44 -11.96 5.28
N GLN A 18 5.32 -10.96 5.15
CA GLN A 18 5.33 -9.81 6.06
C GLN A 18 4.10 -8.92 5.90
N HIS A 19 3.56 -8.81 4.68
CA HIS A 19 2.31 -8.10 4.43
C HIS A 19 1.13 -8.80 5.10
N GLN A 20 1.06 -10.13 5.01
CA GLN A 20 0.03 -10.91 5.70
C GLN A 20 0.14 -10.78 7.21
N GLU A 21 1.35 -10.93 7.77
CA GLU A 21 1.61 -10.79 9.22
C GLU A 21 1.20 -9.40 9.73
N MET A 22 1.55 -8.34 9.01
CA MET A 22 1.13 -6.98 9.36
C MET A 22 -0.39 -6.81 9.31
N LEU A 23 -1.07 -7.34 8.28
CA LEU A 23 -2.54 -7.24 8.21
C LEU A 23 -3.21 -7.95 9.39
N GLU A 24 -2.68 -9.10 9.82
CA GLU A 24 -3.17 -9.84 10.98
C GLU A 24 -2.92 -9.07 12.28
N GLU A 25 -1.74 -8.47 12.46
CA GLU A 25 -1.41 -7.61 13.60
C GLU A 25 -2.42 -6.45 13.73
N PHE A 26 -2.69 -5.73 12.65
CA PHE A 26 -3.66 -4.63 12.66
C PHE A 26 -5.09 -5.10 13.00
N ILE A 27 -5.50 -6.28 12.52
CA ILE A 27 -6.82 -6.84 12.84
C ILE A 27 -6.91 -7.19 14.32
N ASN A 28 -5.86 -7.81 14.87
CA ASN A 28 -5.81 -8.23 16.27
C ASN A 28 -5.80 -7.03 17.23
N GLU A 29 -5.17 -5.92 16.83
CA GLU A 29 -5.13 -4.66 17.59
C GLU A 29 -6.34 -3.75 17.33
N GLU A 30 -7.34 -4.23 16.56
CA GLU A 30 -8.52 -3.46 16.13
C GLU A 30 -8.18 -2.13 15.40
N GLU A 31 -7.00 -2.07 14.77
CA GLU A 31 -6.50 -0.89 14.09
C GLU A 31 -7.00 -0.75 12.64
N ILE A 32 -7.22 0.50 12.22
CA ILE A 32 -7.64 0.82 10.86
C ILE A 32 -6.42 0.92 9.94
N ILE A 33 -6.21 -0.11 9.10
CA ILE A 33 -5.11 -0.14 8.12
C ILE A 33 -5.18 1.08 7.18
N THR A 34 -4.22 1.99 7.30
CA THR A 34 -4.10 3.18 6.44
C THR A 34 -2.67 3.23 5.87
N PRO A 35 -2.48 3.40 4.55
CA PRO A 35 -3.47 3.74 3.53
C PRO A 35 -4.36 2.55 3.12
N ARG A 36 -5.62 2.83 2.75
CA ARG A 36 -6.58 1.81 2.29
C ARG A 36 -6.07 0.96 1.11
N THR A 37 -5.19 1.51 0.29
CA THR A 37 -4.57 0.80 -0.85
C THR A 37 -3.74 -0.42 -0.43
N MET A 38 -3.28 -0.45 0.82
CA MET A 38 -2.50 -1.55 1.42
C MET A 38 -3.36 -2.74 1.84
N ARG A 39 -4.69 -2.57 1.95
CA ARG A 39 -5.61 -3.65 2.32
C ARG A 39 -5.80 -4.60 1.13
N LYS A 40 -5.94 -5.90 1.42
CA LYS A 40 -6.48 -6.87 0.46
C LYS A 40 -8.01 -6.74 0.38
N LYS A 41 -8.57 -6.94 -0.80
CA LYS A 41 -10.03 -7.08 -0.98
C LYS A 41 -10.49 -8.47 -0.51
N PRO A 42 -11.78 -8.66 -0.20
CA PRO A 42 -12.32 -10.01 0.05
C PRO A 42 -12.01 -10.95 -1.11
N HIS A 43 -11.55 -12.16 -0.79
CA HIS A 43 -11.15 -13.21 -1.75
C HIS A 43 -9.97 -12.85 -2.68
N GLU A 44 -9.24 -11.76 -2.41
CA GLU A 44 -8.06 -11.38 -3.17
C GLU A 44 -6.82 -12.11 -2.66
N ASP A 45 -6.15 -12.87 -3.54
CA ASP A 45 -4.83 -13.43 -3.27
C ASP A 45 -3.72 -12.38 -3.42
N TYR A 46 -2.50 -12.70 -3.00
CA TYR A 46 -1.41 -11.73 -3.03
C TYR A 46 -0.99 -11.35 -4.45
N GLN A 47 -1.06 -12.26 -5.42
CA GLN A 47 -0.72 -11.95 -6.81
C GLN A 47 -1.73 -10.99 -7.44
N GLN A 48 -3.02 -11.19 -7.15
CA GLN A 48 -4.10 -10.29 -7.54
C GLN A 48 -3.93 -8.91 -6.88
N PHE A 49 -3.54 -8.87 -5.60
CA PHE A 49 -3.16 -7.63 -4.93
C PHE A 49 -2.01 -6.91 -5.66
N LEU A 50 -0.93 -7.62 -6.00
CA LEU A 50 0.19 -7.04 -6.76
C LEU A 50 -0.29 -6.50 -8.12
N GLN A 51 -1.10 -7.26 -8.86
CA GLN A 51 -1.62 -6.79 -10.13
C GLN A 51 -2.49 -5.54 -9.96
N ARG A 52 -3.38 -5.51 -8.98
CA ARG A 52 -4.20 -4.33 -8.67
C ARG A 52 -3.34 -3.10 -8.33
N THR A 53 -2.23 -3.27 -7.62
CA THR A 53 -1.33 -2.14 -7.33
C THR A 53 -0.66 -1.59 -8.59
N ARG A 54 -0.30 -2.46 -9.55
CA ARG A 54 0.24 -2.05 -10.87
C ARG A 54 -0.81 -1.36 -11.72
N ASP A 55 -2.02 -1.93 -11.81
CA ASP A 55 -3.14 -1.36 -12.55
C ASP A 55 -3.48 0.03 -12.02
N ARG A 56 -3.55 0.19 -10.68
CA ARG A 56 -3.77 1.48 -10.03
C ARG A 56 -2.68 2.49 -10.39
N LYS A 57 -1.41 2.08 -10.40
CA LYS A 57 -0.27 2.92 -10.79
C LYS A 57 -0.40 3.41 -12.23
N GLN A 58 -0.94 2.58 -13.12
CA GLN A 58 -1.13 2.89 -14.55
C GLN A 58 -2.47 3.59 -14.86
N GLY A 59 -3.35 3.75 -13.87
CA GLY A 59 -4.68 4.33 -14.08
C GLY A 59 -5.71 3.37 -14.67
N ILE A 60 -5.42 2.06 -14.67
CA ILE A 60 -6.27 1.03 -15.25
C ILE A 60 -7.34 0.63 -14.23
N ASN A 61 -8.59 0.47 -14.69
CA ASN A 61 -9.73 0.01 -13.88
C ASN A 61 -9.95 0.83 -12.59
N LEU A 62 -9.66 2.14 -12.63
CA LEU A 62 -9.91 3.03 -11.50
C LEU A 62 -11.41 3.37 -11.40
N PRO A 63 -11.98 3.41 -10.18
CA PRO A 63 -13.30 3.98 -9.96
C PRO A 63 -13.37 5.43 -10.45
N GLU A 64 -14.58 5.89 -10.76
CA GLU A 64 -14.80 7.29 -11.11
C GLU A 64 -14.25 8.22 -10.00
N GLN A 65 -13.65 9.34 -10.41
CA GLN A 65 -13.00 10.32 -9.52
C GLN A 65 -11.74 9.84 -8.79
N TRP A 66 -11.27 8.61 -9.02
CA TRP A 66 -9.96 8.18 -8.51
C TRP A 66 -8.85 8.63 -9.45
N VAL A 67 -7.65 8.82 -8.89
CA VAL A 67 -6.44 9.16 -9.64
C VAL A 67 -5.42 8.02 -9.55
N PRO A 68 -4.55 7.87 -10.57
CA PRO A 68 -3.41 6.96 -10.50
C PRO A 68 -2.54 7.25 -9.29
N GLY A 69 -1.98 6.20 -8.70
CA GLY A 69 -1.06 6.34 -7.59
C GLY A 69 -0.30 5.06 -7.29
N SER A 70 0.92 5.24 -6.80
CA SER A 70 1.80 4.17 -6.34
C SER A 70 1.50 3.84 -4.88
N LEU A 71 1.49 2.56 -4.54
CA LEU A 71 1.66 2.09 -3.16
C LEU A 71 3.13 1.72 -2.98
N TYR A 72 3.73 2.17 -1.88
CA TYR A 72 5.03 1.72 -1.43
C TYR A 72 4.91 1.11 -0.04
N PHE A 73 5.63 0.02 0.21
CA PHE A 73 5.91 -0.47 1.55
C PHE A 73 7.09 0.29 2.14
N ILE A 74 7.00 0.56 3.44
CA ILE A 74 8.07 1.17 4.23
C ILE A 74 8.84 0.01 4.85
N ILE A 75 10.09 -0.15 4.46
CA ILE A 75 10.97 -1.20 4.94
C ILE A 75 12.06 -0.58 5.81
N ASN A 76 12.28 -1.12 6.99
CA ASN A 76 13.36 -0.66 7.86
C ASN A 76 14.70 -1.33 7.52
N LYS A 77 15.78 -0.92 8.21
CA LYS A 77 17.13 -1.46 8.01
C LYS A 77 17.27 -2.96 8.25
N GLN A 78 16.37 -3.58 9.03
CA GLN A 78 16.34 -5.02 9.25
C GLN A 78 15.57 -5.77 8.14
N GLY A 79 15.06 -5.07 7.13
CA GLY A 79 14.22 -5.67 6.09
C GLY A 79 12.78 -5.93 6.54
N LYS A 80 12.36 -5.38 7.69
CA LYS A 80 10.99 -5.51 8.19
C LYS A 80 10.07 -4.51 7.49
N LEU A 81 8.93 -4.98 7.01
CA LEU A 81 7.81 -4.15 6.58
C LEU A 81 7.17 -3.52 7.82
N VAL A 82 7.25 -2.20 7.92
CA VAL A 82 6.76 -1.43 9.09
C VAL A 82 5.59 -0.50 8.75
N GLY A 83 5.14 -0.50 7.49
CA GLY A 83 3.95 0.22 7.06
C GLY A 83 3.89 0.41 5.55
N GLY A 84 3.07 1.35 5.10
CA GLY A 84 2.97 1.70 3.69
C GLY A 84 2.53 3.14 3.47
N VAL A 85 2.85 3.67 2.29
CA VAL A 85 2.47 5.00 1.85
C VAL A 85 1.88 4.94 0.45
N SER A 86 0.81 5.70 0.20
CA SER A 86 0.25 5.84 -1.15
C SER A 86 0.54 7.24 -1.68
N VAL A 87 1.22 7.30 -2.82
CA VAL A 87 1.55 8.55 -3.52
C VAL A 87 0.69 8.67 -4.76
N ARG A 88 -0.16 9.70 -4.81
CA ARG A 88 -0.96 10.03 -5.99
C ARG A 88 -0.06 10.69 -7.02
N HIS A 89 -0.19 10.32 -8.30
CA HIS A 89 0.63 10.91 -9.37
C HIS A 89 0.08 12.23 -9.89
N THR A 90 -1.23 12.41 -9.75
CA THR A 90 -1.96 13.61 -10.15
C THR A 90 -3.02 13.94 -9.12
N LEU A 91 -3.49 15.18 -9.15
CA LEU A 91 -4.73 15.58 -8.49
C LEU A 91 -5.82 15.72 -9.55
N ASN A 92 -7.08 15.58 -9.12
CA ASN A 92 -8.24 15.92 -9.93
C ASN A 92 -9.11 16.90 -9.15
N LYS A 93 -10.14 17.46 -9.81
CA LYS A 93 -11.05 18.45 -9.20
C LYS A 93 -11.68 18.00 -7.89
N ALA A 94 -11.93 16.70 -7.71
CA ALA A 94 -12.48 16.14 -6.48
C ALA A 94 -11.47 16.16 -5.31
N LEU A 95 -10.17 16.18 -5.61
CA LEU A 95 -9.07 16.14 -4.65
C LEU A 95 -8.39 17.50 -4.42
N GLU A 96 -8.63 18.50 -5.27
CA GLU A 96 -8.06 19.86 -5.15
C GLU A 96 -8.56 20.66 -3.93
N ARG A 97 -9.56 20.15 -3.20
CA ARG A 97 -10.21 20.83 -2.07
C ARG A 97 -10.05 20.10 -0.72
N LEU A 98 -9.23 19.05 -0.67
CA LEU A 98 -8.87 18.31 0.54
C LEU A 98 -7.60 18.89 1.17
#